data_AF-A0A6P1ZF55-F1
#
_entry.id   AF-A0A6P1ZF55-F1
#
_cell.length_a   1.000
_cell.length_b   1.000
_cell.length_c   1.000
_cell.angle_alpha   90.00
_cell.angle_beta   90.00
_cell.angle_gamma   90.00
#
_symmetry.space_group_name_H-M   'P 1'
#
loop_
_entity.id
_entity.type
_entity.pdbx_description
1 polymer ?
#
loop_
_entity_poly.entity_id
_entity_poly.type
_entity_poly.pdbx_seq_one_letter_code
_entity_poly.pdbx_strand_id
1 'polypeptide(L)'
;MKKQQGFTLIEIIAVLVILGILAAVAIPKYNSLQQQARIRGAQGIIAGAMSQLSLTYSEQLLNAGTQTGGDGGDTICDDVAVTGDYTLECSTDTLDQNITITVSGGGLDENQTELWRSPDQ
;
A
#
# COMPACT_ATOMS: atom_id res chain seq x y z
N MET A 1 -58.75 -20.89 -17.17
CA MET A 1 -57.36 -21.41 -17.27
C MET A 1 -56.43 -20.21 -17.48
N LYS A 2 -55.54 -19.91 -16.54
CA LYS A 2 -54.55 -18.83 -16.70
C LYS A 2 -53.42 -19.36 -17.61
N LYS A 3 -53.19 -18.72 -18.76
CA LYS A 3 -52.03 -19.03 -19.61
C LYS A 3 -50.76 -18.73 -18.79
N GLN A 4 -49.96 -19.75 -18.50
CA GLN A 4 -48.60 -19.56 -18.01
C GLN A 4 -47.79 -18.96 -19.17
N GLN A 5 -47.45 -17.68 -19.06
CA GLN A 5 -46.43 -17.05 -19.90
C GLN A 5 -45.08 -17.48 -19.37
N GLY A 6 -44.52 -18.54 -19.96
CA GLY A 6 -43.13 -18.94 -19.70
C GLY A 6 -42.16 -17.98 -20.39
N PHE A 7 -40.98 -17.80 -19.81
CA PHE A 7 -39.85 -17.10 -20.43
C PHE A 7 -39.48 -17.78 -21.74
N THR A 8 -39.23 -16.99 -22.80
CA THR A 8 -38.82 -17.53 -24.09
C THR A 8 -37.31 -17.80 -24.11
N LEU A 9 -36.88 -18.80 -24.89
CA LEU A 9 -35.45 -19.11 -25.05
C LEU A 9 -34.68 -17.91 -25.62
N ILE A 10 -35.32 -17.14 -26.51
CA ILE A 10 -34.71 -15.96 -27.12
C ILE A 10 -34.46 -14.84 -26.11
N GLU A 11 -35.33 -14.65 -25.12
CA GLU A 11 -35.11 -13.69 -24.03
C GLU A 11 -33.88 -14.08 -23.19
N ILE A 12 -33.74 -15.36 -22.87
CA ILE A 12 -32.57 -15.84 -22.10
C ILE A 12 -31.28 -15.66 -22.89
N ILE A 13 -31.27 -15.95 -24.20
CA ILE A 13 -30.10 -15.75 -25.05
C ILE A 13 -29.72 -14.26 -25.14
N ALA A 14 -30.70 -13.38 -25.36
CA ALA A 14 -30.44 -11.95 -25.43
C ALA A 14 -29.83 -11.41 -24.12
N VAL A 15 -30.33 -11.85 -22.97
CA VAL A 15 -29.79 -11.48 -21.65
C VAL A 15 -28.36 -11.98 -21.47
N LEU A 16 -28.08 -13.24 -21.82
CA LEU A 16 -26.72 -13.80 -21.71
C LEU A 16 -25.71 -13.06 -22.60
N VAL A 17 -26.12 -12.66 -23.80
CA VAL A 17 -25.26 -11.87 -24.70
C VAL A 17 -24.93 -10.50 -24.07
N ILE A 18 -25.93 -9.81 -23.51
CA ILE A 18 -25.71 -8.51 -22.85
C ILE A 18 -24.80 -8.69 -21.62
N LEU A 19 -25.06 -9.68 -20.76
CA LEU A 19 -24.24 -9.97 -19.59
C LEU A 19 -22.81 -10.37 -19.99
N GLY A 20 -22.63 -11.09 -21.10
CA GLY A 20 -21.32 -11.45 -21.63
C GLY A 20 -20.49 -10.23 -22.03
N ILE A 21 -21.10 -9.27 -22.74
CA ILE A 21 -20.43 -8.01 -23.13
C ILE A 21 -20.07 -7.19 -21.89
N LEU A 22 -21.01 -7.05 -20.94
CA LEU A 22 -20.77 -6.31 -19.70
C LEU A 22 -19.64 -6.94 -18.88
N ALA A 23 -19.62 -8.27 -18.75
CA ALA A 23 -18.58 -8.98 -18.03
C ALA A 23 -17.20 -8.79 -18.68
N ALA A 24 -17.12 -8.86 -20.01
CA ALA A 24 -15.86 -8.69 -20.75
C ALA A 24 -15.20 -7.32 -20.48
N VAL A 25 -16.00 -6.26 -20.31
CA VAL A 25 -15.49 -4.91 -19.99
C VAL A 25 -15.32 -4.69 -18.48
N ALA A 26 -16.21 -5.25 -17.66
CA ALA A 26 -16.21 -5.02 -16.22
C ALA A 26 -15.06 -5.70 -15.49
N ILE A 27 -14.70 -6.94 -15.86
CA ILE A 27 -13.64 -7.71 -15.18
C ILE A 27 -12.27 -7.01 -15.22
N PRO A 28 -11.73 -6.60 -16.39
CA PRO A 28 -10.41 -5.94 -16.41
C PRO A 28 -10.42 -4.61 -15.66
N LYS A 29 -11.53 -3.86 -15.72
CA LYS A 29 -11.70 -2.61 -14.97
C LYS A 29 -11.76 -2.85 -13.46
N TYR A 30 -12.44 -3.91 -13.02
CA TYR A 30 -12.52 -4.25 -11.60
C TYR A 30 -11.15 -4.64 -11.04
N ASN A 31 -10.38 -5.44 -11.78
CA ASN A 31 -9.01 -5.81 -11.39
C ASN A 31 -8.09 -4.59 -11.29
N SER A 32 -8.13 -3.66 -12.25
CA SER A 32 -7.31 -2.45 -12.19
C SER A 32 -7.72 -1.50 -11.06
N LEU A 33 -9.01 -1.44 -10.70
CA LEU A 33 -9.48 -0.67 -9.55
C LEU A 33 -9.02 -1.30 -8.23
N GLN A 34 -9.05 -2.62 -8.10
CA GLN A 34 -8.49 -3.30 -6.93
C GLN A 34 -6.98 -3.02 -6.80
N GLN A 35 -6.24 -3.11 -7.90
CA GLN A 35 -4.80 -2.86 -7.88
C GLN A 35 -4.48 -1.42 -7.46
N GLN A 36 -5.20 -0.44 -8.02
CA GLN A 36 -5.07 0.95 -7.61
C GLN A 36 -5.44 1.19 -6.14
N ALA A 37 -6.45 0.51 -5.62
CA ALA A 37 -6.82 0.61 -4.20
C ALA A 37 -5.69 0.08 -3.31
N ARG A 38 -5.07 -1.04 -3.67
CA ARG A 38 -3.93 -1.62 -2.93
C ARG A 38 -2.72 -0.69 -2.96
N ILE A 39 -2.39 -0.11 -4.12
CA ILE A 39 -1.30 0.86 -4.27
C ILE A 39 -1.56 2.09 -3.39
N ARG A 40 -2.78 2.63 -3.39
CA ARG A 40 -3.13 3.77 -2.52
C ARG A 40 -3.05 3.42 -1.02
N GLY A 41 -3.44 2.20 -0.65
CA GLY A 41 -3.24 1.70 0.72
C GLY A 41 -1.77 1.67 1.11
N ALA A 42 -0.91 1.12 0.25
CA ALA A 42 0.54 1.10 0.46
C ALA A 42 1.15 2.50 0.56
N GLN A 43 0.74 3.44 -0.30
CA GLN A 43 1.15 4.85 -0.22
C GLN A 43 0.71 5.51 1.09
N GLY A 44 -0.50 5.20 1.58
CA GLY A 44 -0.96 5.69 2.88
C GLY A 44 -0.11 5.16 4.04
N ILE A 45 0.33 3.91 3.96
CA ILE A 45 1.26 3.31 4.92
C ILE A 45 2.61 4.03 4.88
N ILE A 46 3.17 4.24 3.68
CA ILE A 46 4.44 4.97 3.51
C ILE A 46 4.32 6.37 4.11
N ALA A 47 3.25 7.11 3.83
CA ALA A 47 3.05 8.44 4.40
C ALA A 47 2.99 8.44 5.93
N GLY A 48 2.34 7.43 6.53
CA GLY A 48 2.33 7.25 7.98
C GLY A 48 3.73 6.96 8.54
N ALA A 49 4.47 6.08 7.88
CA ALA A 49 5.85 5.75 8.23
C ALA A 49 6.77 6.97 8.14
N MET A 50 6.67 7.77 7.06
CA MET A 50 7.40 9.04 6.89
C MET A 50 7.13 10.03 8.02
N SER A 51 5.87 10.12 8.47
CA SER A 51 5.51 10.97 9.61
C SER A 51 6.17 10.48 10.90
N GLN A 52 6.20 9.17 11.13
CA GLN A 52 6.81 8.59 12.32
C GLN A 52 8.33 8.82 12.31
N LEU A 53 9.00 8.57 11.18
CA LEU A 53 10.43 8.86 11.00
C LEU A 53 10.76 10.32 11.34
N SER A 54 9.95 11.28 10.90
CA SER A 54 10.18 12.71 11.19
C SER A 54 10.07 13.04 12.68
N LEU A 55 9.19 12.35 13.41
CA LEU A 55 9.03 12.52 14.86
C LEU A 55 10.20 11.89 15.60
N THR A 56 10.55 10.64 15.30
CA THR A 56 11.70 9.94 15.91
C THR A 56 13.00 10.69 15.63
N TYR A 57 13.18 11.23 14.42
CA TYR A 57 14.33 12.06 14.07
C TYR A 57 14.39 13.33 14.95
N SER A 58 13.25 14.00 15.14
CA SER A 58 13.17 15.20 16.00
C SER A 58 13.49 14.87 17.46
N GLU A 59 13.00 13.75 17.98
CA GLU A 59 13.32 13.28 19.33
C GLU A 59 14.80 12.95 19.48
N GLN A 60 15.42 12.33 18.48
CA GLN A 60 16.85 12.04 18.49
C GLN A 60 17.70 13.30 18.47
N LEU A 61 17.34 14.33 17.69
CA LEU A 61 18.02 15.62 17.71
C LEU A 61 17.95 16.30 19.08
N LEU A 62 16.82 16.19 19.78
CA LEU A 62 16.63 16.73 21.12
C LEU A 62 17.40 15.91 22.18
N ASN A 63 17.44 14.59 22.03
CA ASN A 63 18.09 13.66 22.96
C ASN A 63 19.56 13.36 22.64
N ALA A 64 20.12 13.91 21.55
CA ALA A 64 21.51 13.71 21.11
C ALA A 64 22.56 14.12 22.17
N GLY A 65 22.16 14.86 23.22
CA GLY A 65 22.99 15.16 24.38
C GLY A 65 22.94 14.14 25.54
N THR A 66 22.10 13.09 25.48
CA THR A 66 21.84 12.15 26.59
C THR A 66 21.76 10.67 26.22
N GLN A 67 22.08 10.28 24.98
CA GLN A 67 22.12 8.85 24.63
C GLN A 67 23.39 8.17 25.17
N THR A 68 23.30 7.67 26.40
CA THR A 68 24.18 6.63 26.93
C THR A 68 23.81 5.28 26.33
N GLY A 69 24.62 4.80 25.38
CA GLY A 69 24.82 3.38 25.08
C GLY A 69 23.57 2.52 24.89
N GLY A 70 22.92 2.67 23.74
CA GLY A 70 22.17 1.59 23.09
C GLY A 70 22.89 1.25 21.78
N ASP A 71 22.88 -0.01 21.37
CA ASP A 71 23.62 -0.52 20.21
C ASP A 71 23.52 0.41 18.99
N GLY A 72 24.64 0.64 18.30
CA GLY A 72 24.73 1.45 17.07
C GLY A 72 24.02 0.82 15.86
N GLY A 73 22.87 0.19 16.08
CA GLY A 73 21.89 -0.15 15.07
C GLY A 73 20.98 1.04 14.83
N ASP A 74 20.51 1.16 13.60
CA ASP A 74 19.63 2.20 13.09
C ASP A 74 18.31 2.31 13.90
N THR A 75 18.31 3.07 15.00
CA THR A 75 17.17 3.23 15.91
C THR A 75 16.00 3.99 15.28
N ILE A 76 16.20 4.63 14.11
CA ILE A 76 15.14 5.38 13.44
C ILE A 76 14.14 4.42 12.77
N CYS A 77 14.61 3.31 12.22
CA CYS A 77 13.79 2.34 11.51
C CYS A 77 13.08 1.30 12.40
N ASP A 78 13.52 1.15 13.66
CA ASP A 78 13.03 0.09 14.56
C ASP A 78 11.60 0.36 15.09
N ASP A 79 11.19 1.63 15.16
CA ASP A 79 9.85 2.03 15.61
C ASP A 79 8.79 2.01 14.49
N VAL A 80 9.20 1.87 13.23
CA VAL A 80 8.30 1.93 12.07
C VAL A 80 7.83 0.52 11.73
N ALA A 81 6.70 0.11 12.31
CA ALA A 81 6.10 -1.20 12.08
C ALA A 81 4.67 -1.07 11.54
N VAL A 82 4.33 -1.95 10.59
CA VAL A 82 2.98 -2.05 10.00
C VAL A 82 2.43 -3.43 10.30
N THR A 83 1.17 -3.50 10.71
CA THR A 83 0.44 -4.76 10.93
C THR A 83 -0.62 -4.94 9.85
N GLY A 84 -0.72 -6.16 9.31
CA GLY A 84 -1.74 -6.52 8.34
C GLY A 84 -1.13 -7.24 7.13
N ASP A 85 -1.76 -7.06 5.97
CA ASP A 85 -1.36 -7.75 4.73
C ASP A 85 -0.10 -7.17 4.09
N TYR A 86 0.33 -5.98 4.51
CA TYR A 86 1.51 -5.28 4.00
C TYR A 86 2.72 -5.49 4.91
N THR A 87 3.89 -5.64 4.29
CA THR A 87 5.19 -5.66 4.95
C THR A 87 5.90 -4.35 4.69
N LEU A 88 6.43 -3.73 5.75
CA LEU A 88 7.24 -2.52 5.65
C LEU A 88 8.68 -2.86 5.99
N GLU A 89 9.58 -2.43 5.13
CA GLU A 89 11.03 -2.49 5.32
C GLU A 89 11.57 -1.07 5.31
N CYS A 90 12.34 -0.74 6.34
CA CYS A 90 13.01 0.54 6.50
C CYS A 90 14.51 0.29 6.50
N SER A 91 15.26 1.06 5.69
CA SER A 91 16.70 0.91 5.55
C SER A 91 17.37 2.27 5.46
N THR A 92 18.33 2.55 6.34
CA THR A 92 19.25 3.67 6.19
C THR A 92 20.38 3.36 5.23
N ASP A 93 20.66 4.29 4.32
CA ASP A 93 21.94 4.34 3.64
C ASP A 93 22.97 5.07 4.54
N THR A 94 23.98 4.32 4.99
CA THR A 94 25.05 4.81 5.86
C THR A 94 25.94 5.90 5.24
N LEU A 95 25.90 6.10 3.91
CA LEU A 95 26.76 7.07 3.22
C LEU A 95 26.08 8.44 3.05
N ASP A 96 24.79 8.44 2.71
CA ASP A 96 24.04 9.67 2.41
C ASP A 96 23.02 10.04 3.51
N GLN A 97 22.93 9.24 4.60
CA GLN A 97 21.93 9.40 5.68
C GLN A 97 20.47 9.45 5.17
N ASN A 98 20.23 8.92 3.97
CA ASN A 98 18.88 8.81 3.41
C ASN A 98 18.21 7.57 3.99
N ILE A 99 16.92 7.69 4.33
CA ILE A 99 16.11 6.55 4.79
C ILE A 99 15.21 6.11 3.64
N THR A 100 15.28 4.85 3.28
CA THR A 100 14.41 4.25 2.26
C THR A 100 13.32 3.45 2.94
N ILE A 101 12.06 3.79 2.66
CA ILE A 101 10.91 2.99 3.09
C ILE A 101 10.41 2.20 1.90
N THR A 102 10.34 0.88 2.05
CA THR A 102 9.77 -0.02 1.06
C THR A 102 8.57 -0.75 1.66
N VAL A 103 7.42 -0.65 1.01
CA VAL A 103 6.22 -1.41 1.33
C VAL A 103 5.99 -2.47 0.26
N SER A 104 5.83 -3.71 0.72
CA SER A 104 5.59 -4.90 -0.10
C SER A 104 4.40 -5.70 0.48
N GLY A 105 4.03 -6.81 -0.17
CA GLY A 105 2.89 -7.61 0.26
C GLY A 105 1.54 -7.04 -0.17
N GLY A 106 0.45 -7.42 0.51
CA GLY A 106 -0.90 -6.92 0.25
C GLY A 106 -1.48 -7.25 -1.13
N GLY A 107 -0.82 -8.16 -1.88
CA GLY A 107 -1.12 -8.43 -3.28
C GLY A 107 -0.82 -7.26 -4.20
N LEU A 108 0.22 -6.48 -3.90
CA LEU A 108 0.83 -5.52 -4.83
C LEU A 108 1.59 -6.28 -5.93
N ASP A 109 1.52 -5.79 -7.17
CA ASP A 109 2.30 -6.33 -8.28
C ASP A 109 3.77 -5.87 -8.22
N GLU A 110 4.01 -4.73 -7.59
CA GLU A 110 5.34 -4.11 -7.44
C GLU A 110 5.47 -3.47 -6.05
N ASN A 111 6.68 -3.54 -5.49
CA ASN A 111 7.01 -2.86 -4.23
C ASN A 111 6.87 -1.35 -4.39
N GLN A 112 6.33 -0.70 -3.38
CA GLN A 112 6.21 0.76 -3.33
C GLN A 112 7.34 1.28 -2.45
N THR A 113 8.24 2.08 -3.01
CA THR A 113 9.41 2.57 -2.31
C THR A 113 9.48 4.09 -2.40
N GLU A 114 9.70 4.74 -1.27
CA GLU A 114 9.96 6.18 -1.20
C GLU A 114 11.20 6.47 -0.35
N LEU A 115 11.90 7.53 -0.74
CA LEU A 115 13.08 8.03 -0.04
C LEU A 115 12.65 9.16 0.89
N TRP A 116 12.90 8.98 2.18
CA TRP A 116 12.87 10.06 3.15
C TRP A 116 14.23 10.75 3.18
N ARG A 117 14.20 12.08 3.09
CA ARG A 117 15.38 12.92 3.30
C ARG A 117 15.18 13.71 4.58
N SER A 118 16.23 13.80 5.39
CA SER A 118 16.16 14.59 6.60
C SER A 118 15.95 16.08 6.25
N PRO A 119 15.19 16.84 7.06
CA PRO A 119 14.85 18.24 6.75
C PRO A 119 16.04 19.22 6.71
N ASP A 120 17.22 18.80 7.16
CA ASP A 120 18.44 19.59 7.29
C ASP A 120 19.42 19.44 6.10
N GLN A 121 19.07 18.63 5.09
CA GLN A 121 19.81 18.45 3.83
C GLN A 121 19.09 19.08 2.63
#